data_AF-A0A6P7G0I4-F1
#
_entry.id   AF-A0A6P7G0I4-F1
#
_cell.length_a   1.000
_cell.length_b   1.000
_cell.length_c   1.000
_cell.angle_alpha   90.00
_cell.angle_beta   90.00
_cell.angle_gamma   90.00
#
_symmetry.space_group_name_H-M   'P 1'
#
loop_
_entity.id
_entity.type
_entity.pdbx_description
1 polymer ?
#
loop_
_entity_poly.entity_id
_entity_poly.type
_entity_poly.pdbx_seq_one_letter_code
_entity_poly.pdbx_strand_id
1 'polypeptide(L)'
;MPWSNTLLINNLFLVIKCTFRGEEATCWTTTERHYDRFKKRKETRTVTHQGQNTFVTIDVILSNEGQLPHGQYEYPFSIRLPPNLAGSFQGPYGTIKYFFVFIVDKGIRSNYMCEVPLTVISPVDFNKIRDELQLQPTSYQDEKILGCCCCASDPLTMEMRLEKEAFAMGEKMKVNVRIVNLSNTTVPRVELNLQQNIWYKTLTGYRKLDPYILITLAGSGVGAHGDRNYLFDFEIPPVALPNFFGCLLFETHYSLIAKAVVPGFHTNLYVQTGDIKLGTIPLINIPTETSKLLDPPPEYTDEKTSQNEKNGILFSNIASAPEEEVPTAPPKSKMMN
;
A
#
# COMPACT_ATOMS: atom_id res chain seq x y z
N MET A 1 72.54 5.85 -4.83
CA MET A 1 71.19 6.43 -4.68
C MET A 1 70.15 5.32 -4.87
N PRO A 2 69.45 4.87 -3.81
CA PRO A 2 68.36 3.92 -3.93
C PRO A 2 67.04 4.56 -3.47
N TRP A 3 66.48 5.48 -4.25
CA TRP A 3 65.19 6.12 -3.94
C TRP A 3 64.11 5.81 -4.99
N SER A 4 64.41 4.98 -6.00
CA SER A 4 63.48 4.67 -7.08
C SER A 4 62.44 3.59 -6.70
N ASN A 5 62.81 2.63 -5.84
CA ASN A 5 61.93 1.50 -5.52
C ASN A 5 60.80 1.86 -4.53
N THR A 6 60.98 2.88 -3.70
CA THR A 6 59.97 3.28 -2.70
C THR A 6 58.76 3.97 -3.33
N LEU A 7 58.95 4.67 -4.46
CA LEU A 7 57.86 5.34 -5.20
C LEU A 7 57.01 4.36 -6.01
N LEU A 8 57.60 3.27 -6.52
CA LEU A 8 56.89 2.25 -7.30
C LEU A 8 55.85 1.48 -6.46
N ILE A 9 56.12 1.27 -5.17
CA ILE A 9 55.20 0.53 -4.28
C ILE A 9 53.94 1.36 -3.98
N ASN A 10 54.05 2.69 -4.00
CA ASN A 10 52.94 3.54 -3.56
C ASN A 10 51.76 3.57 -4.55
N ASN A 11 51.99 3.29 -5.83
CA ASN A 11 50.98 3.40 -6.88
C ASN A 11 50.37 2.07 -7.34
N LEU A 12 50.77 0.95 -6.73
CA LEU A 12 50.22 -0.38 -7.05
C LEU A 12 48.81 -0.56 -6.49
N PHE A 13 47.94 -1.15 -7.31
CA PHE A 13 46.62 -1.62 -6.92
C PHE A 13 46.39 -3.02 -7.47
N LEU A 14 45.63 -3.85 -6.75
CA LEU A 14 45.29 -5.22 -7.16
C LEU A 14 44.04 -5.28 -8.03
N VAL A 15 43.03 -4.48 -7.71
CA VAL A 15 41.81 -4.38 -8.49
C VAL A 15 41.12 -3.04 -8.23
N ILE A 16 40.53 -2.48 -9.27
CA ILE A 16 39.55 -1.40 -9.14
C ILE A 16 38.20 -2.03 -9.48
N LYS A 17 37.24 -1.95 -8.56
CA LYS A 17 35.91 -2.51 -8.79
C LYS A 17 34.81 -1.56 -8.32
N CYS A 18 33.64 -1.70 -8.93
CA CYS A 18 32.39 -1.11 -8.50
C CYS A 18 31.48 -2.24 -8.02
N THR A 19 30.97 -2.12 -6.80
CA THR A 19 30.02 -3.06 -6.21
C THR A 19 28.67 -2.36 -6.05
N PHE A 20 27.65 -2.85 -6.73
CA PHE A 20 26.27 -2.50 -6.42
C PHE A 20 25.78 -3.36 -5.26
N ARG A 21 25.31 -2.74 -4.18
CA ARG A 21 24.93 -3.44 -2.95
C ARG A 21 23.56 -2.96 -2.47
N GLY A 22 22.69 -3.90 -2.12
CA GLY A 22 21.39 -3.63 -1.50
C GLY A 22 21.30 -4.34 -0.14
N GLU A 23 20.97 -3.56 0.87
CA GLU A 23 20.98 -3.99 2.27
C GLU A 23 19.68 -3.62 2.96
N GLU A 24 19.22 -4.51 3.82
CA GLU A 24 18.14 -4.28 4.75
C GLU A 24 18.66 -4.40 6.18
N ALA A 25 18.20 -3.51 7.05
CA ALA A 25 18.56 -3.52 8.45
C ALA A 25 17.38 -3.13 9.31
N THR A 26 17.20 -3.82 10.43
CA THR A 26 16.17 -3.52 11.43
C THR A 26 16.80 -3.40 12.80
N CYS A 27 16.28 -2.50 13.63
CA CYS A 27 16.71 -2.33 15.00
C CYS A 27 15.59 -1.70 15.85
N TRP A 28 15.30 -2.31 17.00
CA TRP A 28 14.41 -1.73 18.00
C TRP A 28 14.72 -2.28 19.39
N THR A 29 14.17 -1.65 20.42
CA THR A 29 14.30 -2.11 21.80
C THR A 29 12.95 -2.50 22.39
N THR A 30 12.96 -3.47 23.31
CA THR A 30 11.80 -3.85 24.12
C THR A 30 12.17 -3.87 25.60
N THR A 31 11.22 -3.54 26.46
CA THR A 31 11.40 -3.65 27.91
C THR A 31 10.84 -4.97 28.40
N GLU A 32 11.72 -5.84 28.90
CA GLU A 32 11.33 -7.11 29.52
C GLU A 32 11.32 -6.97 31.05
N ARG A 33 10.26 -7.49 31.67
CA ARG A 33 10.18 -7.59 33.14
C ARG A 33 10.59 -8.99 33.55
N HIS A 34 11.52 -9.11 34.49
CA HIS A 34 11.86 -10.36 35.12
C HIS A 34 11.81 -10.21 36.64
N TYR A 35 11.58 -11.31 37.35
CA TYR A 35 11.61 -11.32 38.81
C TYR A 35 12.98 -11.76 39.28
N ASP A 36 13.70 -10.87 39.95
CA ASP A 36 14.97 -11.19 40.59
C ASP A 36 14.68 -11.88 41.92
N ARG A 37 14.93 -13.20 41.98
CA ARG A 37 14.69 -14.03 43.17
C ARG A 37 15.56 -13.61 44.36
N PHE A 38 16.79 -13.13 44.10
CA PHE A 38 17.73 -12.75 45.15
C PHE A 38 17.34 -11.41 45.76
N LYS A 39 16.97 -10.43 44.92
CA LYS A 39 16.54 -9.10 45.37
C LYS A 39 15.06 -9.03 45.75
N LYS A 40 14.30 -10.12 45.55
CA LYS A 40 12.85 -10.22 45.79
C LYS A 40 12.05 -9.06 45.17
N ARG A 41 12.42 -8.62 43.96
CA ARG A 41 11.76 -7.51 43.27
C ARG A 41 11.66 -7.75 41.77
N LYS A 42 10.68 -7.10 41.14
CA LYS A 42 10.59 -7.05 39.67
C LYS A 42 11.63 -6.07 39.15
N GLU A 43 12.49 -6.53 38.25
CA GLU A 43 13.44 -5.69 37.54
C GLU A 43 13.07 -5.63 36.06
N THR A 44 13.43 -4.52 35.43
CA THR A 44 13.26 -4.32 34.00
C THR A 44 14.62 -4.34 33.34
N ARG A 45 14.71 -4.99 32.19
CA ARG A 45 15.87 -4.91 31.30
C ARG A 45 15.43 -4.45 29.92
N THR A 46 16.25 -3.62 29.30
CA THR A 46 16.07 -3.25 27.89
C THR A 46 16.81 -4.27 27.05
N VAL A 47 16.11 -4.86 26.10
CA VAL A 47 16.66 -5.82 25.13
C VAL A 47 16.63 -5.18 23.76
N THR A 48 17.77 -5.20 23.07
CA THR A 48 17.91 -4.72 21.69
C THR A 48 17.74 -5.89 20.73
N HIS A 49 16.84 -5.73 19.78
CA HIS A 49 16.60 -6.64 18.68
C HIS A 49 17.15 -6.01 17.42
N GLN A 50 17.98 -6.74 16.68
CA GLN A 50 18.59 -6.25 15.45
C GLN A 50 18.62 -7.34 14.39
N GLY A 51 18.46 -6.94 13.13
CA GLY A 51 18.64 -7.78 11.96
C GLY A 51 19.38 -7.01 10.88
N GLN A 52 20.26 -7.69 10.15
CA GLN A 52 20.94 -7.16 8.97
C GLN A 52 20.97 -8.26 7.92
N ASN A 53 20.74 -7.88 6.66
CA ASN A 53 20.84 -8.77 5.53
C ASN A 53 21.25 -8.00 4.27
N THR A 54 22.13 -8.59 3.48
CA THR A 54 22.52 -8.07 2.16
C THR A 54 21.89 -8.99 1.13
N PHE A 55 20.82 -8.52 0.48
CA PHE A 55 20.01 -9.35 -0.42
C PHE A 55 20.42 -9.21 -1.89
N VAL A 56 21.27 -8.23 -2.23
CA VAL A 56 21.87 -8.12 -3.57
C VAL A 56 23.28 -7.55 -3.49
N THR A 57 24.21 -8.21 -4.19
CA THR A 57 25.58 -7.74 -4.41
C THR A 57 25.98 -8.07 -5.84
N ILE A 58 26.41 -7.07 -6.60
CA ILE A 58 26.88 -7.24 -7.98
C ILE A 58 28.23 -6.53 -8.11
N ASP A 59 29.28 -7.29 -8.39
CA ASP A 59 30.63 -6.78 -8.59
C ASP A 59 30.92 -6.59 -10.08
N VAL A 60 31.44 -5.42 -10.44
CA VAL A 60 32.00 -5.10 -11.75
C VAL A 60 33.46 -4.73 -11.59
N ILE A 61 34.34 -5.51 -12.21
CA ILE A 61 35.76 -5.20 -12.27
C ILE A 61 35.97 -4.10 -13.32
N LEU A 62 36.53 -2.97 -12.88
CA LEU A 62 36.83 -1.79 -13.70
C LEU A 62 38.26 -1.85 -14.24
N SER A 63 39.18 -2.36 -13.44
CA SER A 63 40.56 -2.61 -13.83
C SER A 63 41.14 -3.75 -12.99
N ASN A 64 41.92 -4.62 -13.62
CA ASN A 64 42.76 -5.59 -12.92
C ASN A 64 44.04 -4.93 -12.39
N GLU A 65 44.90 -5.72 -11.76
CA GLU A 65 46.16 -5.29 -11.16
C GLU A 65 46.97 -4.36 -12.07
N GLY A 66 47.48 -3.28 -11.48
CA GLY A 66 48.25 -2.30 -12.22
C GLY A 66 48.88 -1.23 -11.35
N GLN A 67 49.38 -0.19 -12.02
CA GLN A 67 49.93 1.00 -11.39
C GLN A 67 49.15 2.24 -11.84
N LEU A 68 48.90 3.17 -10.91
CA LEU A 68 48.31 4.48 -11.19
C LEU A 68 49.35 5.59 -10.96
N PRO A 69 50.14 5.95 -11.97
CA PRO A 69 50.92 7.19 -11.95
C PRO A 69 50.05 8.42 -11.67
N HIS A 70 50.68 9.55 -11.32
CA HIS A 70 49.94 10.80 -11.15
C HIS A 70 49.20 11.20 -12.44
N GLY A 71 47.89 11.36 -12.35
CA GLY A 71 47.03 11.65 -13.49
C GLY A 71 45.54 11.53 -13.15
N GLN A 72 44.69 11.76 -14.13
CA GLN A 72 43.24 11.55 -14.06
C GLN A 72 42.88 10.29 -14.84
N TYR A 73 42.08 9.43 -14.23
CA TYR A 73 41.65 8.15 -14.79
C TYR A 73 40.13 8.06 -14.75
N GLU A 74 39.54 7.60 -15.84
CA GLU A 74 38.10 7.43 -15.97
C GLU A 74 37.79 5.99 -16.37
N TYR A 75 36.93 5.35 -15.57
CA TYR A 75 36.53 3.96 -15.77
C TYR A 75 35.02 3.90 -16.05
N PRO A 76 34.59 3.79 -17.31
CA PRO A 76 33.17 3.67 -17.62
C PRO A 76 32.64 2.31 -17.14
N PHE A 77 31.43 2.30 -16.58
CA PHE A 77 30.76 1.08 -16.13
C PHE A 77 29.27 1.12 -16.45
N SER A 78 28.68 -0.07 -16.54
CA SER A 78 27.25 -0.25 -16.72
C SER A 78 26.81 -1.48 -15.94
N ILE A 79 25.75 -1.33 -15.14
CA ILE A 79 25.20 -2.41 -14.33
C ILE A 79 23.71 -2.53 -14.68
N ARG A 80 23.29 -3.75 -15.02
CA ARG A 80 21.86 -4.06 -15.13
C ARG A 80 21.35 -4.48 -13.76
N LEU A 81 20.41 -3.70 -13.22
CA LEU A 81 19.79 -4.04 -11.95
C LEU A 81 18.94 -5.30 -12.10
N PRO A 82 18.94 -6.22 -11.10
CA PRO A 82 18.06 -7.38 -11.12
C PRO A 82 16.59 -6.96 -11.21
N PRO A 83 15.75 -7.76 -11.88
CA PRO A 83 14.31 -7.56 -11.77
C PRO A 83 13.86 -7.76 -10.31
N ASN A 84 12.80 -7.07 -9.91
CA ASN A 84 12.14 -7.21 -8.61
C ASN A 84 13.03 -6.85 -7.40
N LEU A 85 13.79 -5.76 -7.48
CA LEU A 85 14.41 -5.17 -6.29
C LEU A 85 13.33 -4.58 -5.37
N ALA A 86 13.52 -4.70 -4.06
CA ALA A 86 12.71 -3.98 -3.08
C ALA A 86 12.88 -2.46 -3.25
N GLY A 87 11.82 -1.71 -2.93
CA GLY A 87 11.91 -0.26 -2.86
C GLY A 87 12.83 0.19 -1.72
N SER A 88 13.59 1.26 -1.94
CA SER A 88 14.28 1.95 -0.85
C SER A 88 13.26 2.40 0.19
N PHE A 89 13.59 2.19 1.46
CA PHE A 89 12.66 2.44 2.55
C PHE A 89 13.40 2.95 3.79
N GLN A 90 12.76 3.88 4.50
CA GLN A 90 13.22 4.38 5.79
C GLN A 90 12.02 4.46 6.73
N GLY A 91 12.01 3.59 7.72
CA GLY A 91 10.99 3.55 8.76
C GLY A 91 11.59 3.74 10.16
N PRO A 92 10.76 3.83 11.20
CA PRO A 92 11.21 4.01 12.58
C PRO A 92 12.11 2.89 13.12
N TYR A 93 11.98 1.66 12.59
CA TYR A 93 12.69 0.49 13.12
C TYR A 93 13.58 -0.20 12.10
N GLY A 94 13.88 0.44 10.97
CA GLY A 94 14.74 -0.15 9.95
C GLY A 94 14.77 0.60 8.63
N THR A 95 15.69 0.18 7.77
CA THR A 95 15.92 0.77 6.45
C THR A 95 16.24 -0.28 5.40
N ILE A 96 15.88 0.01 4.15
CA ILE A 96 16.34 -0.68 2.94
C ILE A 96 17.12 0.34 2.10
N LYS A 97 18.41 0.09 1.89
CA LYS A 97 19.34 1.03 1.25
C LYS A 97 20.12 0.36 0.14
N TYR A 98 20.48 1.15 -0.85
CA TYR A 98 21.28 0.72 -1.98
C TYR A 98 22.47 1.67 -2.18
N PHE A 99 23.60 1.09 -2.57
CA PHE A 99 24.87 1.81 -2.74
C PHE A 99 25.61 1.31 -3.96
N PHE A 100 26.30 2.22 -4.65
CA PHE A 100 27.50 1.88 -5.41
C PHE A 100 28.70 2.08 -4.50
N VAL A 101 29.52 1.05 -4.37
CA VAL A 101 30.76 1.06 -3.59
C VAL A 101 31.92 0.91 -4.55
N PHE A 102 32.67 1.98 -4.76
CA PHE A 102 33.88 1.98 -5.57
C PHE A 102 35.08 1.65 -4.69
N ILE A 103 35.84 0.64 -5.06
CA ILE A 103 36.94 0.12 -4.27
C ILE A 103 38.20 0.10 -5.14
N VAL A 104 39.26 0.76 -4.66
CA VAL A 104 40.63 0.56 -5.15
C VAL A 104 41.34 -0.32 -4.14
N ASP A 105 41.48 -1.59 -4.47
CA ASP A 105 42.16 -2.57 -3.65
C ASP A 105 43.67 -2.38 -3.75
N LYS A 106 44.34 -2.20 -2.62
CA LYS A 106 45.78 -1.96 -2.54
C LYS A 106 46.53 -3.13 -1.89
N GLY A 107 45.90 -4.30 -1.83
CA GLY A 107 46.41 -5.53 -1.25
C GLY A 107 46.63 -5.41 0.25
N ILE A 108 47.90 -5.34 0.65
CA ILE A 108 48.29 -5.30 2.07
C ILE A 108 47.92 -3.94 2.71
N ARG A 109 47.76 -2.90 1.90
CA ARG A 109 47.44 -1.54 2.36
C ARG A 109 45.93 -1.32 2.42
N SER A 110 45.49 -0.39 3.26
CA SER A 110 44.09 0.01 3.32
C SER A 110 43.57 0.47 1.96
N ASN A 111 42.44 -0.11 1.55
CA ASN A 111 41.77 0.17 0.30
C ASN A 111 41.18 1.59 0.31
N TYR A 112 41.15 2.22 -0.86
CA TYR A 112 40.31 3.41 -1.02
C TYR A 112 38.89 2.96 -1.32
N MET A 113 37.93 3.54 -0.61
CA MET A 113 36.51 3.24 -0.77
C MET A 113 35.72 4.54 -0.89
N CYS A 114 34.79 4.57 -1.83
CA CYS A 114 33.80 5.62 -1.96
C CYS A 114 32.42 4.98 -2.09
N GLU A 115 31.48 5.38 -1.25
CA GLU A 115 30.09 4.92 -1.31
C GLU A 115 29.19 6.03 -1.84
N VAL A 116 28.37 5.69 -2.84
CA VAL A 116 27.38 6.57 -3.43
C VAL A 116 25.99 5.96 -3.21
N PRO A 117 25.13 6.57 -2.37
CA PRO A 117 23.79 6.06 -2.14
C PRO A 117 22.89 6.28 -3.35
N LEU A 118 21.93 5.39 -3.55
CA LEU A 118 20.89 5.53 -4.56
C LEU A 118 19.51 5.15 -4.01
N THR A 119 18.46 5.67 -4.65
CA THR A 119 17.07 5.36 -4.32
C THR A 119 16.49 4.46 -5.40
N VAL A 120 16.00 3.29 -4.99
CA VAL A 120 15.29 2.35 -5.86
C VAL A 120 13.79 2.52 -5.64
N ILE A 121 13.05 2.76 -6.72
CA ILE A 121 11.58 2.78 -6.72
C ILE A 121 11.11 1.43 -7.25
N SER A 122 10.29 0.72 -6.47
CA SER A 122 9.79 -0.61 -6.82
C SER A 122 8.26 -0.57 -6.95
N PRO A 123 7.73 -0.31 -8.15
CA PRO A 123 6.29 -0.26 -8.37
C PRO A 123 5.65 -1.64 -8.18
N VAL A 124 4.46 -1.66 -7.58
CA VAL A 124 3.61 -2.85 -7.50
C VAL A 124 2.75 -2.89 -8.76
N ASP A 125 3.06 -3.82 -9.65
CA ASP A 125 2.38 -4.00 -10.93
C ASP A 125 1.40 -5.19 -10.86
N PHE A 126 0.11 -4.88 -10.83
CA PHE A 126 -0.94 -5.91 -10.76
C PHE A 126 -0.95 -6.85 -11.96
N ASN A 127 -0.41 -6.45 -13.10
CA ASN A 127 -0.33 -7.32 -14.27
C ASN A 127 0.68 -8.46 -14.07
N LYS A 128 1.66 -8.29 -13.17
CA LYS A 128 2.67 -9.30 -12.87
C LYS A 128 2.26 -10.27 -11.76
N ILE A 129 1.36 -9.84 -10.89
CA ILE A 129 0.89 -10.61 -9.72
C ILE A 129 -0.60 -10.96 -9.81
N ARG A 130 -1.16 -10.97 -11.03
CA ARG A 130 -2.61 -11.11 -11.25
C ARG A 130 -3.20 -12.33 -10.55
N ASP A 131 -2.48 -13.45 -10.55
CA ASP A 131 -2.92 -14.71 -9.96
C ASP A 131 -2.93 -14.68 -8.41
N GLU A 132 -2.27 -13.69 -7.80
CA GLU A 132 -2.25 -13.47 -6.35
C GLU A 132 -3.36 -12.50 -5.90
N LEU A 133 -4.09 -11.87 -6.83
CA LEU A 133 -5.08 -10.85 -6.53
C LEU A 133 -6.47 -11.47 -6.26
N GLN A 134 -7.06 -11.08 -5.13
CA GLN A 134 -8.46 -11.39 -4.83
C GLN A 134 -9.39 -10.39 -5.54
N LEU A 135 -9.84 -10.77 -6.74
CA LEU A 135 -10.69 -9.95 -7.61
C LEU A 135 -12.20 -10.23 -7.49
N GLN A 136 -12.58 -11.16 -6.61
CA GLN A 136 -13.98 -11.50 -6.34
C GLN A 136 -14.47 -10.79 -5.07
N PRO A 137 -15.78 -10.52 -4.96
CA PRO A 137 -16.35 -9.91 -3.77
C PRO A 137 -16.06 -10.71 -2.50
N THR A 138 -15.74 -10.00 -1.42
CA THR A 138 -15.46 -10.59 -0.10
C THR A 138 -16.39 -10.00 0.96
N SER A 139 -16.68 -10.80 2.00
CA SER A 139 -17.48 -10.37 3.16
C SER A 139 -16.80 -10.81 4.44
N TYR A 140 -16.85 -9.94 5.44
CA TYR A 140 -16.33 -10.14 6.78
C TYR A 140 -17.40 -9.76 7.79
N GLN A 141 -17.56 -10.55 8.84
CA GLN A 141 -18.56 -10.30 9.87
C GLN A 141 -18.00 -10.63 11.25
N ASP A 142 -18.41 -9.84 12.23
CA ASP A 142 -18.21 -10.16 13.64
C ASP A 142 -19.42 -9.68 14.45
N GLU A 143 -19.59 -10.25 15.64
CA GLU A 143 -20.67 -9.91 16.55
C GLU A 143 -20.22 -9.84 18.01
N LYS A 144 -20.94 -9.05 18.79
CA LYS A 144 -20.62 -8.85 20.19
C LYS A 144 -21.84 -8.63 21.05
N ILE A 145 -21.89 -9.33 22.19
CA ILE A 145 -22.89 -9.13 23.24
C ILE A 145 -22.47 -7.97 24.15
N LEU A 146 -23.35 -6.98 24.33
CA LEU A 146 -23.13 -5.79 25.15
C LEU A 146 -23.84 -5.90 26.51
N GLY A 147 -23.38 -6.83 27.35
CA GLY A 147 -23.99 -7.14 28.65
C GLY A 147 -23.08 -6.88 29.85
N CYS A 148 -23.70 -6.80 31.04
CA CYS A 148 -23.04 -6.91 32.35
C CYS A 148 -23.51 -8.22 33.01
N CYS A 149 -22.79 -8.71 34.03
CA CYS A 149 -22.96 -10.02 34.68
C CYS A 149 -24.40 -10.42 35.08
N CYS A 150 -25.34 -9.46 35.15
CA CYS A 150 -26.73 -9.68 35.58
C CYS A 150 -27.80 -9.30 34.52
N CYS A 151 -27.42 -8.92 33.29
CA CYS A 151 -28.36 -8.45 32.27
C CYS A 151 -28.14 -9.17 30.94
N ALA A 152 -29.17 -9.85 30.43
CA ALA A 152 -29.17 -10.38 29.08
C ALA A 152 -29.30 -9.21 28.08
N SER A 153 -28.39 -9.13 27.12
CA SER A 153 -28.46 -8.21 25.99
C SER A 153 -28.32 -8.99 24.71
N ASP A 154 -29.08 -8.62 23.68
CA ASP A 154 -28.92 -9.17 22.34
C ASP A 154 -27.67 -8.57 21.64
N PRO A 155 -27.14 -9.24 20.60
CA PRO A 155 -25.85 -8.88 20.01
C PRO A 155 -25.90 -7.58 19.18
N LEU A 156 -24.76 -6.91 19.13
CA LEU A 156 -24.37 -5.95 18.10
C LEU A 156 -23.58 -6.71 17.03
N THR A 157 -24.10 -6.74 15.81
CA THR A 157 -23.48 -7.44 14.67
C THR A 157 -23.05 -6.43 13.62
N MET A 158 -21.86 -6.60 13.05
CA MET A 158 -21.33 -5.78 11.97
C MET A 158 -20.84 -6.68 10.83
N GLU A 159 -21.25 -6.36 9.61
CA GLU A 159 -20.81 -7.00 8.37
C GLU A 159 -20.17 -5.95 7.46
N MET A 160 -19.05 -6.29 6.83
CA MET A 160 -18.33 -5.46 5.87
C MET A 160 -18.12 -6.24 4.58
N ARG A 161 -18.53 -5.66 3.45
CA ARG A 161 -18.43 -6.24 2.11
C ARG A 161 -17.63 -5.35 1.17
N LEU A 162 -16.77 -5.98 0.38
CA LEU A 162 -15.96 -5.34 -0.66
C LEU A 162 -16.23 -6.02 -2.01
N GLU A 163 -16.07 -5.27 -3.09
CA GLU A 163 -16.21 -5.82 -4.46
C GLU A 163 -14.98 -6.64 -4.90
N LYS A 164 -13.81 -6.34 -4.31
CA LYS A 164 -12.52 -7.01 -4.48
C LYS A 164 -11.56 -6.55 -3.37
N GLU A 165 -10.37 -7.14 -3.31
CA GLU A 165 -9.32 -6.78 -2.33
C GLU A 165 -8.03 -6.30 -3.01
N ALA A 166 -8.09 -5.91 -4.28
CA ALA A 166 -6.97 -5.38 -5.03
C ALA A 166 -7.32 -4.04 -5.67
N PHE A 167 -6.68 -2.96 -5.21
CA PHE A 167 -6.96 -1.59 -5.65
C PHE A 167 -5.70 -0.86 -6.08
N ALA A 168 -5.75 -0.20 -7.23
CA ALA A 168 -4.66 0.64 -7.69
C ALA A 168 -4.72 2.04 -7.05
N MET A 169 -3.61 2.78 -7.07
CA MET A 169 -3.59 4.20 -6.70
C MET A 169 -4.61 5.00 -7.52
N GLY A 170 -5.33 5.90 -6.86
CA GLY A 170 -6.40 6.71 -7.45
C GLY A 170 -7.69 5.94 -7.74
N GLU A 171 -7.72 4.62 -7.55
CA GLU A 171 -8.94 3.85 -7.68
C GLU A 171 -9.88 4.13 -6.50
N LYS A 172 -11.19 4.06 -6.75
CA LYS A 172 -12.22 4.17 -5.73
C LYS A 172 -12.57 2.80 -5.18
N MET A 173 -12.29 2.55 -3.90
CA MET A 173 -12.71 1.36 -3.18
C MET A 173 -14.07 1.61 -2.53
N LYS A 174 -15.10 0.89 -3.00
CA LYS A 174 -16.45 0.95 -2.43
C LYS A 174 -16.63 -0.13 -1.37
N VAL A 175 -17.06 0.29 -0.18
CA VAL A 175 -17.21 -0.59 0.98
C VAL A 175 -18.62 -0.48 1.52
N ASN A 176 -19.31 -1.61 1.58
CA ASN A 176 -20.61 -1.71 2.22
C ASN A 176 -20.44 -2.19 3.66
N VAL A 177 -20.94 -1.43 4.62
CA VAL A 177 -20.91 -1.82 6.05
C VAL A 177 -22.33 -1.86 6.57
N ARG A 178 -22.80 -3.00 7.04
CA ARG A 178 -24.11 -3.16 7.68
C ARG A 178 -23.93 -3.40 9.16
N ILE A 179 -24.68 -2.68 9.98
CA ILE A 179 -24.72 -2.87 11.42
C ILE A 179 -26.15 -3.18 11.84
N VAL A 180 -26.31 -4.32 12.49
CA VAL A 180 -27.55 -4.74 13.14
C VAL A 180 -27.32 -4.66 14.65
N ASN A 181 -27.93 -3.68 15.30
CA ASN A 181 -27.78 -3.45 16.73
C ASN A 181 -29.02 -3.94 17.46
N LEU A 182 -29.05 -5.20 17.90
CA LEU A 182 -30.16 -5.71 18.71
C LEU A 182 -30.00 -5.36 20.19
N SER A 183 -28.86 -4.78 20.58
CA SER A 183 -28.58 -4.38 21.95
C SER A 183 -29.38 -3.15 22.39
N ASN A 184 -29.40 -2.92 23.70
CA ASN A 184 -29.98 -1.73 24.34
C ASN A 184 -29.07 -0.49 24.26
N THR A 185 -27.86 -0.61 23.70
CA THR A 185 -26.85 0.44 23.68
C THR A 185 -26.79 1.10 22.32
N THR A 186 -26.91 2.43 22.27
CA THR A 186 -26.73 3.18 21.02
C THR A 186 -25.25 3.23 20.63
N VAL A 187 -24.95 2.89 19.38
CA VAL A 187 -23.64 3.07 18.75
C VAL A 187 -23.58 4.48 18.17
N PRO A 188 -22.84 5.46 18.74
CA PRO A 188 -22.85 6.84 18.29
C PRO A 188 -22.25 7.07 16.90
N ARG A 189 -21.27 6.26 16.48
CA ARG A 189 -20.62 6.38 15.17
C ARG A 189 -19.93 5.10 14.73
N VAL A 190 -19.66 5.04 13.44
CA VAL A 190 -18.86 3.99 12.79
C VAL A 190 -17.63 4.64 12.18
N GLU A 191 -16.47 4.04 12.36
CA GLU A 191 -15.21 4.48 11.76
C GLU A 191 -14.73 3.37 10.81
N LEU A 192 -14.16 3.76 9.67
CA LEU A 192 -13.59 2.84 8.70
C LEU A 192 -12.18 3.33 8.36
N ASN A 193 -11.17 2.51 8.66
CA ASN A 193 -9.77 2.86 8.56
C ASN A 193 -9.05 1.98 7.56
N LEU A 194 -8.44 2.57 6.54
CA LEU A 194 -7.44 1.89 5.72
C LEU A 194 -6.09 2.02 6.44
N GLN A 195 -5.52 0.89 6.86
CA GLN A 195 -4.30 0.84 7.66
C GLN A 195 -3.20 0.08 6.91
N GLN A 196 -2.02 0.69 6.85
CA GLN A 196 -0.79 0.04 6.45
C GLN A 196 -0.13 -0.60 7.66
N ASN A 197 0.29 -1.84 7.54
CA ASN A 197 0.92 -2.62 8.60
C ASN A 197 2.32 -3.04 8.14
N ILE A 198 3.36 -2.39 8.66
CA ILE A 198 4.75 -2.79 8.39
C ILE A 198 5.26 -3.66 9.53
N TRP A 199 5.71 -4.87 9.19
CA TRP A 199 6.40 -5.76 10.09
C TRP A 199 7.91 -5.64 9.90
N TYR A 200 8.61 -5.31 10.97
CA TYR A 200 10.07 -5.39 11.08
C TYR A 200 10.42 -6.70 11.75
N LYS A 201 11.32 -7.46 11.15
CA LYS A 201 11.72 -8.79 11.61
C LYS A 201 13.21 -8.83 11.91
N THR A 202 13.62 -9.75 12.76
CA THR A 202 15.02 -10.18 12.89
C THR A 202 15.19 -11.59 12.33
N LEU A 203 16.42 -11.96 11.96
CA LEU A 203 16.73 -13.34 11.56
C LEU A 203 16.55 -14.35 12.70
N THR A 204 16.51 -13.86 13.95
CA THR A 204 16.25 -14.66 15.16
C THR A 204 14.76 -14.86 15.45
N GLY A 205 13.86 -14.35 14.60
CA GLY A 205 12.42 -14.57 14.68
C GLY A 205 11.63 -13.56 15.51
N TYR A 206 12.28 -12.52 16.05
CA TYR A 206 11.54 -11.42 16.70
C TYR A 206 10.89 -10.54 15.64
N ARG A 207 9.69 -10.03 15.94
CA ARG A 207 8.95 -9.14 15.06
C ARG A 207 8.36 -7.95 15.80
N LYS A 208 8.27 -6.82 15.12
CA LYS A 208 7.63 -5.59 15.59
C LYS A 208 6.71 -5.06 14.51
N LEU A 209 5.45 -4.82 14.87
CA LEU A 209 4.46 -4.19 14.00
C LEU A 209 4.50 -2.67 14.20
N ASP A 210 4.42 -1.94 13.09
CA ASP A 210 4.23 -0.51 13.01
C ASP A 210 2.98 -0.22 12.15
N PRO A 211 1.82 0.02 12.78
CA PRO A 211 0.60 0.33 12.07
C PRO A 211 0.54 1.84 11.75
N TYR A 212 0.16 2.17 10.52
CA TYR A 212 -0.04 3.54 10.06
C TYR A 212 -1.40 3.68 9.38
N ILE A 213 -2.25 4.57 9.87
CA ILE A 213 -3.56 4.82 9.27
C ILE A 213 -3.37 5.72 8.06
N LEU A 214 -3.72 5.21 6.87
CA LEU A 214 -3.66 5.96 5.62
C LEU A 214 -4.87 6.89 5.46
N ILE A 215 -6.07 6.36 5.73
CA ILE A 215 -7.34 7.08 5.61
C ILE A 215 -8.27 6.65 6.73
N THR A 216 -9.01 7.61 7.28
CA THR A 216 -10.16 7.37 8.16
C THR A 216 -11.40 8.02 7.56
N LEU A 217 -12.46 7.25 7.40
CA LEU A 217 -13.82 7.75 7.15
C LEU A 217 -14.69 7.49 8.37
N ALA A 218 -15.70 8.33 8.58
CA ALA A 218 -16.65 8.17 9.66
C ALA A 218 -18.09 8.26 9.13
N GLY A 219 -18.94 7.36 9.61
CA GLY A 219 -20.37 7.38 9.40
C GLY A 219 -21.11 7.72 10.69
N SER A 220 -22.37 8.16 10.54
CA SER A 220 -23.29 8.28 11.67
C SER A 220 -23.47 6.94 12.41
N GLY A 221 -24.03 7.00 13.61
CA GLY A 221 -24.28 5.83 14.45
C GLY A 221 -25.53 5.02 14.12
N VAL A 222 -25.77 3.98 14.92
CA VAL A 222 -27.01 3.18 14.93
C VAL A 222 -27.60 3.19 16.33
N GLY A 223 -28.89 3.55 16.44
CA GLY A 223 -29.64 3.49 17.69
C GLY A 223 -29.75 2.06 18.24
N ALA A 224 -30.17 1.94 19.50
CA ALA A 224 -30.58 0.65 20.06
C ALA A 224 -31.71 0.02 19.22
N HIS A 225 -31.66 -1.30 19.05
CA HIS A 225 -32.59 -2.07 18.20
C HIS A 225 -32.67 -1.59 16.73
N GLY A 226 -31.63 -0.90 16.25
CA GLY A 226 -31.56 -0.37 14.89
C GLY A 226 -30.83 -1.28 13.91
N ASP A 227 -31.15 -1.14 12.62
CA ASP A 227 -30.41 -1.70 11.49
C ASP A 227 -30.04 -0.56 10.55
N ARG A 228 -28.77 -0.47 10.16
CA ARG A 228 -28.32 0.53 9.21
C ARG A 228 -27.24 -0.02 8.29
N ASN A 229 -27.37 0.34 7.02
CA ASN A 229 -26.41 0.06 5.98
C ASN A 229 -25.68 1.35 5.57
N TYR A 230 -24.36 1.29 5.47
CA TYR A 230 -23.46 2.38 5.08
C TYR A 230 -22.77 2.01 3.76
N LEU A 231 -22.59 3.02 2.90
CA LEU A 231 -21.77 2.93 1.70
C LEU A 231 -20.64 3.95 1.83
N PHE A 232 -19.42 3.46 1.97
CA PHE A 232 -18.22 4.27 2.03
C PHE A 232 -17.46 4.18 0.72
N ASP A 233 -17.03 5.32 0.19
CA ASP A 233 -16.17 5.41 -0.99
C ASP A 233 -14.80 5.95 -0.57
N PHE A 234 -13.75 5.14 -0.73
CA PHE A 234 -12.36 5.54 -0.50
C PHE A 234 -11.69 5.85 -1.82
N GLU A 235 -11.07 7.01 -1.95
CA GLU A 235 -10.08 7.21 -3.00
C GLU A 235 -8.71 6.78 -2.47
N ILE A 236 -8.09 5.78 -3.10
CA ILE A 236 -6.76 5.32 -2.69
C ILE A 236 -5.76 6.46 -2.99
N PRO A 237 -5.06 6.99 -1.97
CA PRO A 237 -4.23 8.17 -2.16
C PRO A 237 -2.98 7.82 -2.98
N PRO A 238 -2.44 8.77 -3.78
CA PRO A 238 -1.21 8.56 -4.55
C PRO A 238 0.03 8.71 -3.65
N VAL A 239 0.11 7.93 -2.58
CA VAL A 239 1.25 7.86 -1.65
C VAL A 239 2.18 6.74 -2.07
N ALA A 240 3.49 6.91 -1.88
CA ALA A 240 4.45 5.84 -2.16
C ALA A 240 4.14 4.60 -1.30
N LEU A 241 3.75 3.50 -1.94
CA LEU A 241 3.52 2.23 -1.28
C LEU A 241 4.87 1.51 -1.14
N PRO A 242 5.28 1.12 0.07
CA PRO A 242 6.45 0.26 0.22
C PRO A 242 6.23 -1.06 -0.52
N ASN A 243 7.28 -1.51 -1.21
CA ASN A 243 7.33 -2.83 -1.81
C ASN A 243 8.60 -3.53 -1.33
N PHE A 244 8.44 -4.55 -0.50
CA PHE A 244 9.52 -5.28 0.16
C PHE A 244 9.79 -6.63 -0.49
N PHE A 245 9.60 -6.73 -1.80
CA PHE A 245 9.84 -7.96 -2.54
C PHE A 245 11.25 -8.53 -2.26
N GLY A 246 11.32 -9.78 -1.83
CA GLY A 246 12.58 -10.48 -1.56
C GLY A 246 13.29 -10.07 -0.26
N CYS A 247 12.75 -9.12 0.51
CA CYS A 247 13.26 -8.78 1.84
C CYS A 247 12.93 -9.87 2.85
N LEU A 248 13.88 -10.16 3.75
CA LEU A 248 13.70 -11.10 4.86
C LEU A 248 13.26 -10.38 6.13
N LEU A 249 13.67 -9.11 6.29
CA LEU A 249 13.46 -8.35 7.52
C LEU A 249 12.23 -7.45 7.48
N PHE A 250 11.58 -7.33 6.33
CA PHE A 250 10.43 -6.45 6.11
C PHE A 250 9.27 -7.20 5.49
N GLU A 251 8.06 -6.85 5.90
CA GLU A 251 6.82 -7.31 5.30
C GLU A 251 5.78 -6.20 5.45
N THR A 252 4.91 -6.04 4.44
CA THR A 252 3.87 -5.03 4.43
C THR A 252 2.54 -5.65 4.06
N HIS A 253 1.50 -5.28 4.80
CA HIS A 253 0.12 -5.67 4.53
C HIS A 253 -0.79 -4.45 4.70
N TYR A 254 -1.91 -4.45 4.00
CA TYR A 254 -2.94 -3.42 4.19
C TYR A 254 -4.21 -4.07 4.70
N SER A 255 -4.84 -3.45 5.68
CA SER A 255 -6.11 -3.91 6.20
C SER A 255 -7.11 -2.78 6.24
N LEU A 256 -8.35 -3.10 5.91
CA LEU A 256 -9.48 -2.22 6.14
C LEU A 256 -10.15 -2.65 7.44
N ILE A 257 -10.29 -1.70 8.37
CA ILE A 257 -10.81 -1.94 9.72
C ILE A 257 -12.07 -1.10 9.92
N ALA A 258 -13.22 -1.77 9.94
CA ALA A 258 -14.48 -1.20 10.38
C ALA A 258 -14.56 -1.27 11.91
N LYS A 259 -14.97 -0.17 12.54
CA LYS A 259 -15.06 -0.04 13.99
C LYS A 259 -16.39 0.61 14.36
N ALA A 260 -17.25 -0.14 15.05
CA ALA A 260 -18.42 0.43 15.71
C ALA A 260 -18.01 0.95 17.09
N VAL A 261 -18.09 2.26 17.31
CA VAL A 261 -17.70 2.89 18.58
C VAL A 261 -18.79 2.65 19.60
N VAL A 262 -18.51 1.89 20.66
CA VAL A 262 -19.49 1.56 21.69
C VAL A 262 -19.18 2.39 22.95
N PRO A 263 -20.17 3.11 23.52
CA PRO A 263 -19.97 3.92 24.72
C PRO A 263 -19.88 3.07 25.99
N GLY A 264 -19.44 3.70 27.08
CA GLY A 264 -19.41 3.09 28.42
C GLY A 264 -18.21 2.17 28.64
N PHE A 265 -18.39 1.13 29.46
CA PHE A 265 -17.34 0.18 29.82
C PHE A 265 -17.20 -0.99 28.85
N HIS A 266 -17.80 -0.88 27.66
CA HIS A 266 -17.69 -1.88 26.62
C HIS A 266 -16.49 -1.58 25.71
N THR A 267 -15.79 -2.61 25.25
CA THR A 267 -14.86 -2.45 24.12
C THR A 267 -15.64 -2.24 22.82
N ASN A 268 -15.02 -1.60 21.82
CA ASN A 268 -15.62 -1.44 20.49
C ASN A 268 -15.74 -2.80 19.78
N LEU A 269 -16.65 -2.89 18.80
CA LEU A 269 -16.70 -4.00 17.84
C LEU A 269 -15.86 -3.65 16.62
N TYR A 270 -15.04 -4.60 16.15
CA TYR A 270 -14.16 -4.44 15.01
C TYR A 270 -14.41 -5.54 14.00
N VAL A 271 -14.44 -5.18 12.71
CA VAL A 271 -14.39 -6.14 11.60
C VAL A 271 -13.22 -5.72 10.73
N GLN A 272 -12.32 -6.66 10.46
CA GLN A 272 -11.10 -6.41 9.71
C GLN A 272 -11.01 -7.37 8.53
N THR A 273 -10.58 -6.85 7.37
CA THR A 273 -10.30 -7.68 6.18
C THR A 273 -9.05 -8.55 6.37
N GLY A 274 -8.82 -9.45 5.41
CA GLY A 274 -7.49 -10.01 5.16
C GLY A 274 -6.51 -8.95 4.65
N ASP A 275 -5.59 -9.38 3.78
CA ASP A 275 -4.59 -8.51 3.17
C ASP A 275 -5.11 -7.89 1.88
N ILE A 276 -5.40 -6.58 1.92
CA ILE A 276 -5.74 -5.80 0.75
C ILE A 276 -4.47 -5.51 -0.05
N LYS A 277 -4.46 -5.86 -1.32
CA LYS A 277 -3.37 -5.53 -2.24
C LYS A 277 -3.55 -4.12 -2.77
N LEU A 278 -2.58 -3.26 -2.50
CA LEU A 278 -2.50 -1.93 -3.10
C LEU A 278 -1.41 -1.88 -4.18
N GLY A 279 -1.74 -1.36 -5.35
CA GLY A 279 -0.89 -1.35 -6.54
C GLY A 279 -0.60 0.04 -7.06
N THR A 280 0.57 0.24 -7.66
CA THR A 280 0.90 1.47 -8.39
C THR A 280 0.45 1.43 -9.85
N ILE A 281 0.38 0.23 -10.44
CA ILE A 281 -0.03 0.02 -11.83
C ILE A 281 -1.31 -0.83 -11.85
N PRO A 282 -2.42 -0.31 -12.40
CA PRO A 282 -3.69 -1.05 -12.45
C PRO A 282 -3.61 -2.23 -13.43
N LEU A 283 -4.55 -3.16 -13.28
CA LEU A 283 -4.76 -4.22 -14.27
C LEU A 283 -5.12 -3.60 -15.61
N ILE A 284 -4.45 -4.06 -16.67
CA ILE A 284 -4.84 -3.72 -18.04
C ILE A 284 -6.17 -4.42 -18.31
N ASN A 285 -7.23 -3.65 -18.46
CA ASN A 285 -8.47 -4.15 -19.03
C ASN A 285 -8.19 -4.37 -20.53
N ILE A 286 -7.97 -5.63 -20.93
CA ILE A 286 -8.14 -5.99 -22.33
C ILE A 286 -9.62 -5.72 -22.63
N PRO A 287 -9.96 -4.91 -23.66
CA PRO A 287 -11.34 -4.72 -24.06
C PRO A 287 -12.00 -6.07 -24.23
N THR A 288 -13.08 -6.31 -23.50
CA THR A 288 -13.92 -7.48 -23.68
C THR A 288 -14.51 -7.38 -25.09
N GLU A 289 -13.97 -8.11 -26.06
CA GLU A 289 -14.74 -8.49 -27.23
C GLU A 289 -15.89 -9.39 -26.77
N THR A 290 -17.00 -8.76 -26.38
CA THR A 290 -18.34 -9.34 -26.38
C THR A 290 -19.37 -8.21 -26.22
N SER A 291 -19.25 -7.21 -27.10
CA SER A 291 -20.37 -6.33 -27.46
C SER A 291 -20.71 -6.56 -28.93
N LYS A 292 -21.09 -7.79 -29.27
CA LYS A 292 -21.79 -8.17 -30.52
C LYS A 292 -22.24 -9.61 -30.33
N LEU A 293 -23.50 -9.78 -29.92
CA LEU A 293 -24.39 -10.90 -30.22
C LEU A 293 -25.68 -10.66 -29.40
N LEU A 294 -26.46 -9.70 -29.85
CA LEU A 294 -27.89 -9.66 -29.66
C LEU A 294 -28.44 -9.33 -31.04
N ASP A 295 -28.48 -10.36 -31.89
CA ASP A 295 -29.38 -10.32 -33.04
C ASP A 295 -30.81 -10.21 -32.48
N PRO A 296 -31.68 -9.36 -33.06
CA PRO A 296 -33.07 -9.29 -32.63
C PRO A 296 -33.76 -10.64 -32.94
N PRO A 297 -34.75 -11.04 -32.12
CA PRO A 297 -35.46 -12.30 -32.34
C PRO A 297 -36.20 -12.28 -33.68
N PRO A 298 -36.37 -13.45 -34.33
CA PRO A 298 -37.07 -13.52 -35.61
C PRO A 298 -38.52 -13.08 -35.45
N GLU A 299 -38.92 -12.13 -36.30
CA GLU A 299 -40.29 -11.64 -36.44
C GLU A 299 -41.20 -12.79 -36.91
N TYR A 300 -42.24 -13.08 -36.14
CA TYR A 300 -43.26 -14.06 -36.50
C TYR A 300 -44.23 -13.39 -37.49
N THR A 301 -44.16 -13.76 -38.76
CA THR A 301 -45.17 -13.41 -39.75
C THR A 301 -46.37 -14.35 -39.63
N ASP A 302 -47.54 -13.80 -39.30
CA ASP A 302 -48.82 -14.41 -39.67
C ASP A 302 -49.61 -13.42 -40.54
N GLU A 303 -49.88 -13.86 -41.77
CA GLU A 303 -50.71 -13.19 -42.76
C GLU A 303 -52.18 -13.16 -42.31
N LYS A 304 -52.83 -12.00 -42.46
CA LYS A 304 -54.14 -11.87 -43.14
C LYS A 304 -54.55 -10.40 -43.39
N THR A 305 -54.43 -10.03 -44.66
CA THR A 305 -55.41 -9.32 -45.51
C THR A 305 -56.18 -8.11 -44.95
N SER A 306 -55.88 -6.90 -45.44
CA SER A 306 -56.76 -6.16 -46.38
C SER A 306 -56.33 -4.70 -46.60
N GLN A 307 -56.11 -4.38 -47.88
CA GLN A 307 -56.53 -3.19 -48.64
C GLN A 307 -56.18 -1.75 -48.20
N ASN A 308 -55.73 -1.01 -49.23
CA ASN A 308 -55.84 0.44 -49.45
C ASN A 308 -54.88 1.32 -48.65
N GLU A 309 -54.34 2.42 -49.15
CA GLU A 309 -54.21 3.03 -50.47
C GLU A 309 -53.20 4.17 -50.25
N LYS A 310 -52.35 4.43 -51.25
CA LYS A 310 -51.90 5.75 -51.72
C LYS A 310 -51.24 6.76 -50.75
N ASN A 311 -50.11 7.25 -51.29
CA ASN A 311 -49.54 8.59 -51.15
C ASN A 311 -48.85 8.85 -49.81
N GLY A 312 -47.62 9.35 -49.73
CA GLY A 312 -46.84 10.06 -50.71
C GLY A 312 -46.17 11.24 -50.00
N ILE A 313 -44.92 11.47 -50.39
CA ILE A 313 -44.25 12.78 -50.38
C ILE A 313 -43.48 13.17 -49.11
N LEU A 314 -42.16 13.11 -49.32
CA LEU A 314 -41.03 13.83 -48.76
C LEU A 314 -41.27 15.33 -48.46
N PHE A 315 -40.41 15.93 -47.62
CA PHE A 315 -39.81 17.29 -47.66
C PHE A 315 -39.62 17.79 -46.20
N SER A 316 -38.41 17.73 -45.64
CA SER A 316 -37.28 18.68 -45.74
C SER A 316 -37.35 19.87 -44.77
N ASN A 317 -36.36 19.92 -43.87
CA ASN A 317 -35.59 21.06 -43.32
C ASN A 317 -36.29 22.38 -42.93
N ILE A 318 -35.92 22.95 -41.77
CA ILE A 318 -35.05 24.15 -41.59
C ILE A 318 -35.19 24.74 -40.16
N ALA A 319 -34.03 24.83 -39.50
CA ALA A 319 -33.44 25.87 -38.64
C ALA A 319 -34.19 26.72 -37.58
N SER A 320 -33.48 26.80 -36.44
CA SER A 320 -33.04 27.99 -35.66
C SER A 320 -33.97 28.71 -34.66
N ALA A 321 -33.31 29.06 -33.54
CA ALA A 321 -33.77 29.66 -32.27
C ALA A 321 -34.20 31.13 -32.34
N PRO A 322 -34.61 31.71 -31.19
CA PRO A 322 -33.77 32.76 -30.59
C PRO A 322 -33.61 32.71 -29.05
N GLU A 323 -32.65 33.51 -28.57
CA GLU A 323 -32.21 33.79 -27.18
C GLU A 323 -33.05 34.85 -26.43
N GLU A 324 -32.63 35.11 -25.17
CA GLU A 324 -32.91 36.22 -24.22
C GLU A 324 -34.09 36.03 -23.24
N GLU A 325 -34.05 36.39 -21.95
CA GLU A 325 -33.15 37.21 -21.12
C GLU A 325 -33.42 36.94 -19.60
N VAL A 326 -32.50 37.34 -18.73
CA VAL A 326 -32.51 37.23 -17.24
C VAL A 326 -33.01 38.54 -16.60
N PRO A 327 -33.59 38.51 -15.36
CA PRO A 327 -33.36 39.63 -14.45
C PRO A 327 -33.02 39.27 -12.98
N THR A 328 -31.95 39.95 -12.55
CA THR A 328 -31.46 40.47 -11.27
C THR A 328 -32.32 40.51 -9.98
N ALA A 329 -31.62 40.37 -8.85
CA ALA A 329 -32.06 40.50 -7.45
C ALA A 329 -31.93 41.93 -6.84
N PRO A 330 -32.56 42.19 -5.67
CA PRO A 330 -31.94 43.04 -4.62
C PRO A 330 -32.32 42.59 -3.17
N PRO A 331 -32.03 43.35 -2.07
CA PRO A 331 -30.73 43.51 -1.40
C PRO A 331 -30.74 43.16 0.12
N LYS A 332 -29.56 43.24 0.75
CA LYS A 332 -29.21 42.94 2.17
C LYS A 332 -29.81 43.91 3.21
N SER A 333 -30.13 43.41 4.41
CA SER A 333 -30.38 44.21 5.64
C SER A 333 -29.34 43.93 6.74
N LYS A 334 -29.08 44.97 7.55
CA LYS A 334 -28.10 45.09 8.64
C LYS A 334 -28.59 44.55 10.00
N MET A 335 -27.62 44.04 10.77
CA MET A 335 -27.38 44.11 12.24
C MET A 335 -28.53 44.32 13.24
N MET A 336 -28.52 43.51 14.32
CA MET A 336 -28.52 44.01 15.70
C MET A 336 -27.98 42.95 16.69
N ASN A 337 -27.06 43.41 17.55
CA ASN A 337 -26.57 42.93 18.87
C ASN A 337 -26.20 41.47 19.11
#